data_AF-A0AB38C364-F1
#
_entry.id   AF-A0AB38C364-F1
#
_cell.length_a   1.000
_cell.length_b   1.000
_cell.length_c   1.000
_cell.angle_alpha   90.00
_cell.angle_beta   90.00
_cell.angle_gamma   90.00
#
_symmetry.space_group_name_H-M   'P 1'
#
loop_
_entity.id
_entity.type
_entity.pdbx_description
1 polymer ?
#
loop_
_entity_poly.entity_id
_entity_poly.type
_entity_poly.pdbx_seq_one_letter_code
_entity_poly.pdbx_strand_id
1 'polypeptide(L)'
;MRTFRGLAAAFLLAVSPCTWAQADNAPTPVPLPIPIAAASAAMPAQDLDALRAVHAREINDLSTFKTIGLQRPVIDGWLEGEDGQQFLAQLRAADPGAPAETIYARAVEQLASGNKLPTVWLIDIPLYKVVPHGQSVLRYSPYFTTIGQLQGSDECDSLADCFGLPLRSEAPLYDVYEVTPNGTVTVFVSSVAPTEELGGLVRRKGGALQYLLPNRKLWSAPVLVGTIKN
;
A
#
# COMPACT_ATOMS: atom_id res chain seq x y z
N MET A 1 49.21 -10.31 -37.39
CA MET A 1 50.50 -10.63 -36.74
C MET A 1 50.55 -9.89 -35.42
N ARG A 2 50.55 -10.61 -34.29
CA ARG A 2 51.70 -10.76 -33.35
C ARG A 2 51.98 -9.45 -32.60
N THR A 3 52.10 -9.37 -31.27
CA THR A 3 52.51 -10.37 -30.29
C THR A 3 52.37 -9.78 -28.88
N PHE A 4 52.04 -10.64 -27.91
CA PHE A 4 52.31 -10.46 -26.48
C PHE A 4 53.82 -10.36 -26.19
N ARG A 5 54.18 -9.61 -25.13
CA ARG A 5 55.31 -9.77 -24.17
C ARG A 5 55.52 -8.41 -23.48
N GLY A 6 55.79 -8.27 -22.19
CA GLY A 6 56.13 -9.21 -21.14
C GLY A 6 56.99 -8.48 -20.08
N LEU A 7 57.09 -9.14 -18.92
CA LEU A 7 58.12 -9.04 -17.89
C LEU A 7 58.20 -7.84 -16.92
N ALA A 8 58.27 -8.27 -15.66
CA ALA A 8 58.64 -7.58 -14.44
C ALA A 8 60.10 -7.11 -14.42
N ALA A 9 60.39 -6.13 -13.57
CA ALA A 9 61.67 -6.05 -12.86
C ALA A 9 61.52 -5.21 -11.59
N ALA A 10 61.94 -5.79 -10.48
CA ALA A 10 62.15 -5.13 -9.20
C ALA A 10 63.30 -4.11 -9.28
N PHE A 11 63.26 -3.08 -8.43
CA PHE A 11 64.45 -2.32 -8.06
C PHE A 11 64.49 -2.16 -6.54
N LEU A 12 65.47 -2.84 -5.94
CA LEU A 12 66.01 -2.61 -4.60
C LEU A 12 67.07 -1.52 -4.70
N LEU A 13 66.96 -0.48 -3.87
CA LEU A 13 68.07 0.39 -3.43
C LEU A 13 67.78 0.70 -1.95
N ALA A 14 68.51 0.09 -1.01
CA ALA A 14 69.86 0.41 -0.56
C ALA A 14 69.86 1.39 0.63
N VAL A 15 70.67 1.02 1.61
CA VAL A 15 70.72 1.38 3.03
C VAL A 15 71.58 2.62 3.26
N SER A 16 71.32 3.40 4.31
CA SER A 16 72.35 3.95 5.22
C SER A 16 71.77 4.79 6.40
N PRO A 17 72.55 5.03 7.49
CA PRO A 17 72.08 4.75 8.85
C PRO A 17 72.04 5.96 9.81
N CYS A 18 71.66 5.65 11.06
CA CYS A 18 71.95 6.34 12.31
C CYS A 18 71.29 7.70 12.57
N THR A 19 70.40 7.73 13.56
CA THR A 19 70.57 8.59 14.74
C THR A 19 69.69 8.11 15.89
N TRP A 20 70.31 7.85 17.02
CA TRP A 20 69.64 7.56 18.29
C TRP A 20 69.21 8.89 18.91
N ALA A 21 67.94 9.01 19.27
CA ALA A 21 67.47 9.96 20.27
C ALA A 21 66.25 9.35 20.95
N GLN A 22 66.50 8.70 22.08
CA GLN A 22 65.47 8.28 23.02
C GLN A 22 65.05 9.51 23.81
N ALA A 23 63.85 9.99 23.54
CA ALA A 23 63.15 10.95 24.39
C ALA A 23 61.92 10.23 24.96
N ASP A 24 61.95 10.02 26.27
CA ASP A 24 60.80 9.59 27.05
C ASP A 24 59.69 10.64 26.91
N ASN A 25 58.66 10.30 26.13
CA ASN A 25 57.36 10.96 26.19
C ASN A 25 56.31 9.85 26.19
N ALA A 26 55.85 9.49 27.39
CA ALA A 26 54.69 8.64 27.56
C ALA A 26 53.50 9.27 26.79
N PRO A 27 52.88 8.57 25.83
CA PRO A 27 51.69 9.08 25.17
C PRO A 27 50.53 9.09 26.16
N THR A 28 49.91 10.26 26.34
CA THR A 28 48.56 10.35 26.89
C THR A 28 47.64 9.40 26.11
N PRO A 29 46.76 8.63 26.79
CA PRO A 29 45.86 7.75 26.07
C PRO A 29 44.89 8.61 25.25
N VAL A 30 45.03 8.52 23.94
CA VAL A 30 44.03 9.02 22.99
C VAL A 30 42.75 8.23 23.23
N PRO A 31 41.59 8.86 23.48
CA PRO A 31 40.35 8.11 23.60
C PRO A 31 40.09 7.40 22.27
N LEU A 32 39.91 6.08 22.34
CA LEU A 32 39.50 5.27 21.20
C LEU A 32 38.23 5.88 20.59
N PRO A 33 38.08 5.91 19.25
CA PRO A 33 36.82 6.28 18.64
C PRO A 33 35.75 5.31 19.16
N ILE A 34 34.73 5.87 19.79
CA ILE A 34 33.53 5.15 20.22
C ILE A 34 33.06 4.35 19.01
N PRO A 35 32.84 3.02 19.12
CA PRO A 35 32.23 2.29 18.03
C PRO A 35 30.86 2.94 17.81
N ILE A 36 30.68 3.56 16.64
CA ILE A 36 29.37 3.95 16.17
C ILE A 36 28.67 2.61 15.99
N ALA A 37 27.96 2.17 17.03
CA ALA A 37 26.97 1.15 16.90
C ALA A 37 26.14 1.57 15.70
N ALA A 38 26.09 0.72 14.68
CA ALA A 38 25.11 0.83 13.62
C ALA A 38 23.76 0.65 14.30
N ALA A 39 23.26 1.73 14.90
CA ALA A 39 21.86 1.89 15.21
C ALA A 39 21.19 1.80 13.84
N SER A 40 20.65 0.63 13.55
CA SER A 40 19.52 0.52 12.64
C SER A 40 18.46 1.42 13.24
N ALA A 41 18.44 2.68 12.82
CA ALA A 41 17.40 3.61 13.14
C ALA A 41 16.15 3.07 12.46
N ALA A 42 15.38 2.26 13.20
CA ALA A 42 13.98 2.12 12.92
C ALA A 42 13.42 3.54 12.76
N MET A 43 12.79 3.81 11.61
CA MET A 43 12.19 5.11 11.33
C MET A 43 11.33 5.52 12.53
N PRO A 44 11.47 6.75 13.06
CA PRO A 44 10.63 7.19 14.17
C PRO A 44 9.17 7.08 13.72
N ALA A 45 8.30 6.53 14.59
CA ALA A 45 6.86 6.55 14.39
C ALA A 45 6.47 7.98 14.01
N GLN A 46 6.07 8.19 12.76
CA GLN A 46 5.74 9.52 12.28
C GLN A 46 4.59 10.06 13.12
N ASP A 47 4.72 11.29 13.59
CA ASP A 47 3.64 12.02 14.22
C ASP A 47 2.58 12.34 13.15
N LEU A 48 1.63 11.42 12.98
CA LEU A 48 0.55 11.53 12.00
C LEU A 48 -0.31 12.77 12.26
N ASP A 49 -0.45 13.20 13.52
CA ASP A 49 -1.21 14.40 13.88
C ASP A 49 -0.49 15.66 13.40
N ALA A 50 0.83 15.73 13.57
CA ALA A 50 1.64 16.80 13.00
C ALA A 50 1.56 16.82 11.46
N LEU A 51 1.63 15.65 10.80
CA LEU A 51 1.48 15.56 9.35
C LEU A 51 0.09 16.03 8.89
N ARG A 52 -0.97 15.63 9.59
CA ARG A 52 -2.35 16.07 9.32
C ARG A 52 -2.50 17.58 9.46
N ALA A 53 -1.86 18.19 10.45
CA ALA A 53 -1.91 19.63 10.66
C ALA A 53 -1.19 20.40 9.53
N VAL A 54 -0.02 19.92 9.10
CA VAL A 54 0.80 20.60 8.07
C VAL A 54 0.27 20.39 6.66
N HIS A 55 -0.25 19.20 6.35
CA HIS A 55 -0.68 18.80 5.00
C HIS A 55 -2.20 18.63 4.86
N ALA A 56 -2.97 19.39 5.64
CA ALA A 56 -4.42 19.26 5.69
C ALA A 56 -5.09 19.38 4.31
N ARG A 57 -4.56 20.24 3.43
CA ARG A 57 -5.11 20.42 2.09
C ARG A 57 -4.89 19.15 1.24
N GLU A 58 -3.64 18.70 1.15
CA GLU A 58 -3.22 17.55 0.36
C GLU A 58 -3.90 16.24 0.79
N ILE A 59 -4.14 16.10 2.10
CA ILE A 59 -4.89 14.98 2.67
C ILE A 59 -6.38 15.10 2.31
N ASN A 60 -6.97 16.28 2.45
CA ASN A 60 -8.39 16.47 2.19
C ASN A 60 -8.74 16.30 0.70
N ASP A 61 -7.90 16.75 -0.21
CA ASP A 61 -8.11 16.59 -1.66
C ASP A 61 -7.54 15.28 -2.21
N LEU A 62 -6.87 14.46 -1.39
CA LEU A 62 -6.20 13.21 -1.75
C LEU A 62 -5.15 13.37 -2.87
N SER A 63 -4.63 14.59 -3.09
CA SER A 63 -3.78 14.90 -4.24
C SER A 63 -2.43 14.18 -4.24
N THR A 64 -1.99 13.72 -3.08
CA THR A 64 -0.72 12.99 -2.93
C THR A 64 -0.89 11.50 -2.70
N PHE A 65 -2.13 11.04 -2.50
CA PHE A 65 -2.42 9.63 -2.26
C PHE A 65 -2.24 8.83 -3.55
N LYS A 66 -1.50 7.73 -3.46
CA LYS A 66 -1.23 6.85 -4.59
C LYS A 66 -1.32 5.40 -4.16
N THR A 67 -1.94 4.61 -5.00
CA THR A 67 -1.92 3.15 -4.89
C THR A 67 -0.81 2.58 -5.75
N ILE A 68 0.03 1.74 -5.16
CA ILE A 68 1.10 1.01 -5.84
C ILE A 68 0.54 -0.35 -6.28
N GLY A 69 -0.51 -0.29 -7.11
CA GLY A 69 -1.27 -1.47 -7.53
C GLY A 69 -1.00 -1.89 -8.97
N LEU A 70 -1.99 -2.61 -9.52
CA LEU A 70 -1.94 -3.10 -10.89
C LEU A 70 -1.74 -1.97 -11.90
N GLN A 71 -0.85 -2.23 -12.86
CA GLN A 71 -0.51 -1.27 -13.90
C GLN A 71 -1.47 -1.37 -15.08
N ARG A 72 -1.65 -0.24 -15.78
CA ARG A 72 -2.63 -0.11 -16.86
C ARG A 72 -2.56 -1.22 -17.92
N PRO A 73 -1.40 -1.59 -18.49
CA PRO A 73 -1.36 -2.66 -19.49
C PRO A 73 -1.83 -4.04 -18.98
N VAL A 74 -1.62 -4.32 -17.69
CA VAL A 74 -2.07 -5.57 -17.06
C VAL A 74 -3.59 -5.56 -16.88
N ILE A 75 -4.12 -4.41 -16.44
CA ILE A 75 -5.57 -4.21 -16.31
C ILE A 75 -6.25 -4.34 -17.67
N ASP A 76 -5.71 -3.69 -18.69
CA ASP A 76 -6.28 -3.68 -20.03
C ASP A 76 -6.37 -5.10 -20.60
N GLY A 77 -5.29 -5.89 -20.48
CA GLY A 77 -5.28 -7.29 -20.91
C GLY A 77 -6.25 -8.18 -20.12
N TRP A 78 -6.46 -7.94 -18.82
CA TRP A 78 -7.45 -8.68 -18.05
C TRP A 78 -8.89 -8.30 -18.44
N LEU A 79 -9.13 -7.02 -18.70
CA LEU A 79 -10.45 -6.51 -19.13
C LEU A 79 -10.90 -7.09 -20.48
N GLU A 80 -9.97 -7.52 -21.34
CA GLU A 80 -10.27 -8.23 -22.59
C GLU A 80 -10.74 -9.67 -22.38
N GLY A 81 -10.42 -10.28 -21.24
CA GLY A 81 -10.81 -11.64 -20.90
C GLY A 81 -12.25 -11.79 -20.42
N GLU A 82 -12.70 -13.04 -20.21
CA GLU A 82 -14.07 -13.36 -19.80
C GLU A 82 -14.47 -12.67 -18.48
N ASP A 83 -13.66 -12.84 -17.43
CA ASP A 83 -13.88 -12.21 -16.13
C ASP A 83 -13.90 -10.67 -16.23
N GLY A 84 -13.01 -10.11 -17.07
CA GLY A 84 -12.93 -8.69 -17.35
C GLY A 84 -14.19 -8.14 -18.04
N GLN A 85 -14.70 -8.85 -19.04
CA GLN A 85 -15.95 -8.51 -19.70
C GLN A 85 -17.14 -8.63 -18.75
N GLN A 86 -17.14 -9.60 -17.83
CA GLN A 86 -18.16 -9.71 -16.79
C GLN A 86 -18.10 -8.53 -15.81
N PHE A 87 -16.90 -8.09 -15.42
CA PHE A 87 -16.71 -6.90 -14.58
C PHE A 87 -17.29 -5.64 -15.24
N LEU A 88 -16.95 -5.42 -16.51
CA LEU A 88 -17.48 -4.30 -17.29
C LEU A 88 -19.00 -4.38 -17.46
N ALA A 89 -19.55 -5.58 -17.70
CA ALA A 89 -20.99 -5.77 -17.80
C ALA A 89 -21.71 -5.39 -16.49
N GLN A 90 -21.15 -5.74 -15.34
CA GLN A 90 -21.71 -5.31 -14.04
C GLN A 90 -21.67 -3.79 -13.87
N LEU A 91 -20.56 -3.13 -14.21
CA LEU A 91 -20.48 -1.66 -14.15
C LEU A 91 -21.52 -0.99 -15.07
N ARG A 92 -21.70 -1.51 -16.30
CA ARG A 92 -22.73 -1.01 -17.24
C ARG A 92 -24.14 -1.20 -16.68
N ALA A 93 -24.42 -2.33 -16.04
CA ALA A 93 -25.72 -2.58 -15.41
C ALA A 93 -25.97 -1.66 -14.18
N ALA A 94 -24.91 -1.32 -13.45
CA ALA A 94 -24.96 -0.38 -12.34
C ALA A 94 -25.33 1.03 -12.82
N ASP A 95 -24.87 1.44 -14.00
CA ASP A 95 -25.09 2.77 -14.55
C ASP A 95 -25.30 2.73 -16.09
N PRO A 96 -26.49 2.33 -16.57
CA PRO A 96 -26.75 2.12 -18.00
C PRO A 96 -26.66 3.40 -18.86
N GLY A 97 -26.70 4.57 -18.22
CA GLY A 97 -26.60 5.86 -18.89
C GLY A 97 -25.16 6.38 -19.00
N ALA A 98 -24.19 5.74 -18.35
CA ALA A 98 -22.80 6.18 -18.39
C ALA A 98 -22.15 5.87 -19.75
N PRO A 99 -21.35 6.81 -20.30
CA PRO A 99 -20.52 6.54 -21.47
C PRO A 99 -19.54 5.37 -21.24
N ALA A 100 -19.19 4.67 -22.31
CA ALA A 100 -18.30 3.51 -22.25
C ALA A 100 -16.93 3.85 -21.63
N GLU A 101 -16.42 5.05 -21.93
CA GLU A 101 -15.15 5.57 -21.39
C GLU A 101 -15.23 5.78 -19.89
N THR A 102 -16.38 6.23 -19.38
CA THR A 102 -16.62 6.40 -17.93
C THR A 102 -16.66 5.05 -17.23
N ILE A 103 -17.32 4.06 -17.84
CA ILE A 103 -17.34 2.69 -17.33
C ILE A 103 -15.93 2.11 -17.29
N TYR A 104 -15.16 2.29 -18.37
CA TYR A 104 -13.80 1.80 -18.44
C TYR A 104 -12.89 2.47 -17.40
N ALA A 105 -12.99 3.80 -17.25
CA ALA A 105 -12.23 4.53 -16.24
C ALA A 105 -12.51 4.02 -14.81
N ARG A 106 -13.78 3.77 -14.48
CA ARG A 106 -14.17 3.15 -13.20
C ARG A 106 -13.56 1.76 -13.02
N ALA A 107 -13.53 0.96 -14.09
CA ALA A 107 -12.92 -0.36 -14.04
C ALA A 107 -11.43 -0.29 -13.75
N VAL A 108 -10.73 0.60 -14.45
CA VAL A 108 -9.29 0.82 -14.23
C VAL A 108 -9.01 1.27 -12.81
N GLU A 109 -9.76 2.25 -12.29
CA GLU A 109 -9.59 2.75 -10.92
C GLU A 109 -9.80 1.65 -9.89
N GLN A 110 -10.88 0.88 -10.01
CA GLN A 110 -11.20 -0.20 -9.08
C GLN A 110 -10.15 -1.31 -9.12
N LEU A 111 -9.68 -1.70 -10.30
CA LEU A 111 -8.68 -2.77 -10.45
C LEU A 111 -7.28 -2.31 -10.01
N ALA A 112 -6.93 -1.05 -10.25
CA ALA A 112 -5.66 -0.47 -9.80
C ALA A 112 -5.54 -0.40 -8.26
N SER A 113 -6.65 -0.55 -7.53
CA SER A 113 -6.62 -0.64 -6.07
C SER A 113 -6.00 -1.94 -5.54
N GLY A 114 -5.91 -2.99 -6.38
CA GLY A 114 -5.38 -4.30 -6.01
C GLY A 114 -3.92 -4.48 -6.42
N ASN A 115 -3.20 -5.38 -5.72
CA ASN A 115 -1.84 -5.81 -6.10
C ASN A 115 -1.84 -7.06 -7.01
N LYS A 116 -3.01 -7.68 -7.18
CA LYS A 116 -3.22 -8.90 -7.98
C LYS A 116 -4.48 -8.75 -8.81
N LEU A 117 -4.52 -9.42 -9.96
CA LEU A 117 -5.75 -9.56 -10.73
C LEU A 117 -6.83 -10.24 -9.87
N PRO A 118 -8.07 -9.75 -9.89
CA PRO A 118 -9.10 -10.32 -9.06
C PRO A 118 -9.50 -11.71 -9.55
N THR A 119 -9.94 -12.54 -8.60
CA THR A 119 -10.60 -13.81 -8.88
C THR A 119 -12.11 -13.64 -8.75
N VAL A 120 -12.86 -14.35 -9.59
CA VAL A 120 -14.33 -14.24 -9.65
C VAL A 120 -14.98 -15.27 -8.75
N TRP A 121 -15.77 -14.81 -7.78
CA TRP A 121 -16.45 -15.68 -6.81
C TRP A 121 -17.96 -15.45 -6.88
N LEU A 122 -18.73 -16.53 -6.69
CA LEU A 122 -20.17 -16.46 -6.45
C LEU A 122 -20.40 -16.56 -4.94
N ILE A 123 -21.10 -15.56 -4.38
CA ILE A 123 -21.38 -15.51 -2.94
C ILE A 123 -22.83 -15.15 -2.67
N ASP A 124 -23.33 -15.65 -1.54
CA ASP A 124 -24.66 -15.39 -0.97
C ASP A 124 -24.57 -14.93 0.50
N ILE A 125 -23.36 -14.61 0.96
CA ILE A 125 -23.05 -14.17 2.32
C ILE A 125 -22.94 -12.63 2.41
N PRO A 126 -23.18 -12.04 3.59
CA PRO A 126 -23.00 -10.60 3.79
C PRO A 126 -21.53 -10.18 3.65
N LEU A 127 -21.34 -8.93 3.23
CA LEU A 127 -20.06 -8.25 3.19
C LEU A 127 -20.11 -6.95 3.99
N TYR A 128 -18.95 -6.45 4.37
CA TYR A 128 -18.79 -5.37 5.32
C TYR A 128 -17.92 -4.25 4.78
N LYS A 129 -18.18 -3.04 5.25
CA LYS A 129 -17.38 -1.86 4.94
C LYS A 129 -17.19 -1.03 6.20
N VAL A 130 -15.96 -0.55 6.37
CA VAL A 130 -15.64 0.44 7.40
C VAL A 130 -15.65 1.85 6.82
N VAL A 131 -16.17 2.79 7.61
CA VAL A 131 -16.06 4.24 7.38
C VAL A 131 -15.71 4.91 8.70
N PRO A 132 -15.00 6.06 8.69
CA PRO A 132 -14.74 6.79 9.93
C PRO A 132 -16.03 6.99 10.75
N HIS A 133 -15.95 6.82 12.06
CA HIS A 133 -17.12 6.89 12.94
C HIS A 133 -17.94 8.18 12.72
N GLY A 134 -19.26 8.04 12.64
CA GLY A 134 -20.20 9.12 12.35
C GLY A 134 -20.36 9.43 10.86
N GLN A 135 -19.64 8.75 9.97
CA GLN A 135 -19.83 8.85 8.52
C GLN A 135 -20.76 7.75 7.99
N SER A 136 -21.19 7.89 6.74
CA SER A 136 -22.05 6.92 6.06
C SER A 136 -21.38 6.35 4.81
N VAL A 137 -21.76 5.12 4.47
CA VAL A 137 -21.30 4.48 3.23
C VAL A 137 -21.85 5.22 2.01
N LEU A 138 -20.96 5.66 1.13
CA LEU A 138 -21.34 6.20 -0.16
C LEU A 138 -21.99 5.11 -1.02
N ARG A 139 -23.14 5.44 -1.62
CA ARG A 139 -23.98 4.53 -2.42
C ARG A 139 -23.20 3.74 -3.50
N TYR A 140 -22.19 4.36 -4.09
CA TYR A 140 -21.45 3.83 -5.23
C TYR A 140 -20.07 3.28 -4.86
N SER A 141 -19.70 3.26 -3.58
CA SER A 141 -18.40 2.70 -3.19
C SER A 141 -18.38 1.19 -3.45
N PRO A 142 -17.39 0.66 -4.19
CA PRO A 142 -17.35 -0.75 -4.57
C PRO A 142 -16.55 -1.62 -3.60
N TYR A 143 -15.80 -1.02 -2.66
CA TYR A 143 -14.82 -1.70 -1.81
C TYR A 143 -15.45 -2.21 -0.52
N PHE A 144 -15.48 -3.53 -0.36
CA PHE A 144 -15.98 -4.26 0.81
C PHE A 144 -15.00 -5.35 1.24
N THR A 145 -15.25 -5.95 2.38
CA THR A 145 -14.48 -7.07 2.93
C THR A 145 -15.37 -8.02 3.74
N THR A 146 -14.79 -9.01 4.40
CA THR A 146 -15.51 -9.91 5.32
C THR A 146 -15.35 -9.45 6.76
N ILE A 147 -16.26 -9.88 7.64
CA ILE A 147 -16.16 -9.57 9.06
C ILE A 147 -14.87 -10.11 9.69
N GLY A 148 -14.41 -11.28 9.25
CA GLY A 148 -13.16 -11.88 9.73
C GLY A 148 -11.93 -11.02 9.44
N GLN A 149 -11.89 -10.35 8.28
CA GLN A 149 -10.81 -9.41 7.95
C GLN A 149 -10.87 -8.12 8.79
N LEU A 150 -12.07 -7.68 9.21
CA LEU A 150 -12.23 -6.52 10.08
C LEU A 150 -11.89 -6.80 11.55
N GLN A 151 -11.93 -8.07 11.97
CA GLN A 151 -11.56 -8.48 13.32
C GLN A 151 -10.05 -8.50 13.55
N GLY A 152 -9.27 -8.20 12.52
CA GLY A 152 -7.82 -8.00 12.58
C GLY A 152 -7.03 -9.08 11.84
N SER A 153 -5.80 -8.71 11.48
CA SER A 153 -4.77 -9.60 10.98
C SER A 153 -3.48 -9.27 11.73
N ASP A 154 -2.76 -10.29 12.20
CA ASP A 154 -1.45 -10.11 12.85
C ASP A 154 -0.37 -9.58 11.87
N GLU A 155 -0.69 -9.50 10.58
CA GLU A 155 0.23 -9.07 9.52
C GLU A 155 0.28 -7.53 9.33
N CYS A 156 -0.66 -6.80 9.93
CA CYS A 156 -0.81 -5.34 9.77
C CYS A 156 -0.83 -4.62 11.11
N ASP A 157 -0.36 -3.37 11.11
CA ASP A 157 -0.27 -2.58 12.35
C ASP A 157 -1.62 -1.94 12.74
N SER A 158 -2.55 -1.83 11.79
CA SER A 158 -3.90 -1.25 11.97
C SER A 158 -4.82 -1.59 10.79
N LEU A 159 -6.12 -1.33 10.91
CA LEU A 159 -7.04 -1.42 9.76
C LEU A 159 -6.61 -0.51 8.60
N ALA A 160 -6.15 0.72 8.91
CA ALA A 160 -5.65 1.63 7.89
C ALA A 160 -4.43 1.08 7.14
N ASP A 161 -3.54 0.35 7.83
CA ASP A 161 -2.39 -0.33 7.22
C ASP A 161 -2.84 -1.49 6.30
N CYS A 162 -3.72 -2.35 6.82
CA CYS A 162 -4.19 -3.55 6.12
C CYS A 162 -5.01 -3.23 4.86
N PHE A 163 -5.87 -2.21 4.94
CA PHE A 163 -6.74 -1.79 3.85
C PHE A 163 -6.16 -0.63 3.03
N GLY A 164 -4.88 -0.27 3.24
CA GLY A 164 -4.20 0.75 2.44
C GLY A 164 -4.90 2.12 2.47
N LEU A 165 -5.55 2.48 3.58
CA LEU A 165 -6.41 3.65 3.64
C LEU A 165 -5.60 4.96 3.57
N PRO A 166 -6.09 5.99 2.85
CA PRO A 166 -5.49 7.32 2.91
C PRO A 166 -5.68 7.92 4.30
N LEU A 167 -4.84 8.89 4.67
CA LEU A 167 -4.89 9.61 5.95
C LEU A 167 -6.27 10.22 6.22
N ARG A 168 -6.94 10.72 5.16
CA ARG A 168 -8.30 11.28 5.27
C ARG A 168 -9.34 10.26 5.77
N SER A 169 -9.13 8.99 5.46
CA SER A 169 -10.01 7.87 5.85
C SER A 169 -9.49 7.12 7.08
N GLU A 170 -8.32 7.49 7.60
CA GLU A 170 -7.79 6.92 8.84
C GLU A 170 -8.41 7.61 10.05
N ALA A 171 -9.03 6.81 10.92
CA ALA A 171 -9.73 7.27 12.12
C ALA A 171 -9.50 6.29 13.27
N PRO A 172 -9.54 6.75 14.54
CA PRO A 172 -9.38 5.86 15.70
C PRO A 172 -10.56 4.87 15.87
N LEU A 173 -11.74 5.24 15.34
CA LEU A 173 -12.95 4.44 15.36
C LEU A 173 -13.57 4.39 13.96
N TYR A 174 -14.07 3.22 13.62
CA TYR A 174 -14.77 2.95 12.37
C TYR A 174 -16.16 2.40 12.64
N ASP A 175 -17.15 2.95 11.94
CA ASP A 175 -18.46 2.33 11.85
C ASP A 175 -18.44 1.24 10.79
N VAL A 176 -19.01 0.08 11.15
CA VAL A 176 -19.09 -1.11 10.32
C VAL A 176 -20.48 -1.20 9.74
N TYR A 177 -20.55 -1.19 8.42
CA TYR A 177 -21.78 -1.35 7.66
C TYR A 177 -21.82 -2.70 6.97
N GLU A 178 -22.94 -3.40 7.11
CA GLU A 178 -23.22 -4.66 6.43
C GLU A 178 -24.05 -4.43 5.16
N VAL A 179 -23.77 -5.21 4.12
CA VAL A 179 -24.59 -5.34 2.93
C VAL A 179 -24.82 -6.83 2.63
N THR A 180 -26.05 -7.17 2.30
CA THR A 180 -26.46 -8.54 1.96
C THR A 180 -26.70 -8.65 0.45
N PRO A 181 -26.26 -9.72 -0.21
CA PRO A 181 -26.52 -9.89 -1.64
C PRO A 181 -27.98 -10.27 -1.90
N ASN A 182 -28.53 -9.83 -3.03
CA ASN A 182 -29.88 -10.18 -3.46
C ASN A 182 -29.86 -11.55 -4.15
N GLY A 183 -29.75 -12.61 -3.35
CA GLY A 183 -29.49 -13.98 -3.83
C GLY A 183 -28.00 -14.22 -4.02
N THR A 184 -27.64 -15.16 -4.88
CA THR A 184 -26.23 -15.42 -5.23
C THR A 184 -25.75 -14.38 -6.25
N VAL A 185 -24.67 -13.69 -5.93
CA VAL A 185 -24.10 -12.62 -6.79
C VAL A 185 -22.62 -12.87 -7.05
N THR A 186 -22.14 -12.36 -8.18
CA THR A 186 -20.72 -12.39 -8.51
C THR A 186 -19.98 -11.21 -7.86
N VAL A 187 -18.86 -11.51 -7.20
CA VAL A 187 -17.89 -10.55 -6.67
C VAL A 187 -16.50 -10.80 -7.25
N PHE A 188 -15.66 -9.78 -7.19
CA PHE A 188 -14.30 -9.82 -7.69
C PHE A 188 -13.34 -9.58 -6.53
N VAL A 189 -12.57 -10.61 -6.18
CA VAL A 189 -11.76 -10.64 -4.95
C VAL A 189 -10.29 -10.47 -5.29
N SER A 190 -9.65 -9.47 -4.69
CA SER A 190 -8.22 -9.20 -4.82
C SER A 190 -7.62 -8.82 -3.47
N SER A 191 -6.29 -8.83 -3.36
CA SER A 191 -5.59 -8.26 -2.21
C SER A 191 -5.34 -6.77 -2.47
N VAL A 192 -5.59 -5.95 -1.46
CA VAL A 192 -5.37 -4.50 -1.49
C VAL A 192 -3.90 -4.20 -1.75
N ALA A 193 -3.62 -3.28 -2.66
CA ALA A 193 -2.26 -2.85 -2.95
C ALA A 193 -1.66 -1.97 -1.85
N PRO A 194 -0.31 -1.94 -1.73
CA PRO A 194 0.36 -0.94 -0.92
C PRO A 194 0.02 0.47 -1.38
N THR A 195 0.05 1.42 -0.45
CA THR A 195 -0.23 2.83 -0.77
C THR A 195 0.85 3.75 -0.20
N GLU A 196 0.99 4.91 -0.82
CA GLU A 196 1.84 6.00 -0.34
C GLU A 196 1.08 7.33 -0.37
N GLU A 197 1.39 8.21 0.56
CA GLU A 197 0.84 9.56 0.64
C GLU A 197 1.93 10.54 1.07
N LEU A 198 1.76 11.83 0.75
CA LEU A 198 2.70 12.90 1.10
C LEU A 198 4.14 12.63 0.67
N GLY A 199 4.32 12.12 -0.57
CA GLY A 199 5.65 11.79 -1.10
C GLY A 199 6.30 10.58 -0.43
N GLY A 200 5.49 9.66 0.12
CA GLY A 200 5.97 8.46 0.79
C GLY A 200 6.39 8.69 2.24
N LEU A 201 5.97 9.81 2.84
CA LEU A 201 6.05 9.96 4.29
C LEU A 201 5.16 8.89 4.93
N VAL A 202 3.90 8.81 4.52
CA VAL A 202 3.00 7.74 4.98
C VAL A 202 2.99 6.63 3.94
N ARG A 203 3.23 5.40 4.40
CA ARG A 203 3.14 4.18 3.60
C ARG A 203 2.27 3.17 4.32
N ARG A 204 1.43 2.46 3.57
CA ARG A 204 0.60 1.37 4.08
C ARG A 204 0.94 0.09 3.33
N LYS A 205 0.99 -1.01 4.05
CA LYS A 205 1.33 -2.33 3.47
C LYS A 205 0.25 -2.82 2.50
N GLY A 206 -1.02 -2.53 2.80
CA GLY A 206 -2.13 -3.20 2.15
C GLY A 206 -2.14 -4.68 2.53
N GLY A 207 -2.59 -5.54 1.62
CA GLY A 207 -2.55 -6.99 1.80
C GLY A 207 -3.90 -7.61 2.14
N ALA A 208 -4.77 -6.90 2.86
CA ALA A 208 -6.11 -7.38 3.18
C ALA A 208 -6.92 -7.74 1.94
N LEU A 209 -7.86 -8.67 2.08
CA LEU A 209 -8.76 -9.00 0.98
C LEU A 209 -9.82 -7.91 0.79
N GLN A 210 -9.90 -7.44 -0.44
CA GLN A 210 -11.00 -6.60 -0.91
C GLN A 210 -11.91 -7.36 -1.86
N TYR A 211 -13.19 -7.08 -1.70
CA TYR A 211 -14.28 -7.57 -2.52
C TYR A 211 -14.81 -6.37 -3.28
N LEU A 212 -14.64 -6.39 -4.61
CA LEU A 212 -15.14 -5.36 -5.50
C LEU A 212 -16.57 -5.72 -5.92
N LEU A 213 -17.48 -4.77 -5.69
CA LEU A 213 -18.90 -4.87 -6.02
C LEU A 213 -19.22 -3.83 -7.12
N PRO A 214 -18.90 -4.11 -8.40
CA PRO A 214 -19.11 -3.16 -9.49
C PRO A 214 -20.59 -2.80 -9.67
N ASN A 215 -21.52 -3.68 -9.29
CA ASN A 215 -22.95 -3.39 -9.29
C ASN A 215 -23.60 -3.43 -7.89
N ARG A 216 -23.62 -2.27 -7.22
CA ARG A 216 -24.27 -2.08 -5.91
C ARG A 216 -25.80 -2.28 -5.91
N LYS A 217 -26.47 -2.36 -7.07
CA LYS A 217 -27.91 -2.66 -7.15
C LYS A 217 -28.23 -4.12 -6.83
N LEU A 218 -27.24 -5.01 -6.89
CA LEU A 218 -27.37 -6.43 -6.54
C LEU A 218 -27.30 -6.68 -5.03
N TRP A 219 -27.28 -5.62 -4.23
CA TRP A 219 -27.04 -5.68 -2.79
C TRP A 219 -28.05 -4.83 -2.05
N SER A 220 -28.29 -5.16 -0.78
CA SER A 220 -29.09 -4.35 0.12
C SER A 220 -28.48 -2.95 0.34
N ALA A 221 -29.30 -2.04 0.85
CA ALA A 221 -28.78 -0.81 1.44
C ALA A 221 -27.84 -1.14 2.61
N PRO A 222 -26.76 -0.36 2.82
CA PRO A 222 -25.87 -0.55 3.97
C PRO A 222 -26.61 -0.36 5.30
N VAL A 223 -26.40 -1.29 6.23
CA VAL A 223 -26.95 -1.24 7.59
C VAL A 223 -25.80 -1.12 8.60
N LEU A 224 -25.87 -0.14 9.50
CA LEU A 224 -24.89 -0.01 10.58
C LEU A 224 -25.05 -1.18 11.55
N VAL A 225 -23.99 -1.96 11.74
CA VAL A 225 -24.00 -3.16 12.60
C VAL A 225 -23.08 -3.03 13.82
N GLY A 226 -22.22 -2.01 13.87
CA GLY A 226 -21.39 -1.74 15.03
C GLY A 226 -20.29 -0.74 14.76
N THR A 227 -19.40 -0.60 15.74
CA THR A 227 -18.22 0.28 15.68
C THR A 227 -17.01 -0.51 16.19
N ILE A 228 -15.88 -0.38 15.51
CA ILE A 228 -14.61 -1.04 15.84
C ILE A 228 -13.48 -0.01 15.97
N LYS A 229 -12.40 -0.39 16.66
CA LYS A 229 -11.17 0.41 16.73
C LYS A 229 -10.28 0.11 15.51
N ASN A 230 -9.45 1.09 15.15
CA ASN A 230 -8.36 0.91 14.18
C ASN A 230 -7.27 -0.03 14.70
#